data_AF-A0A285QWH4-F1
#
_entry.id   AF-A0A285QWH4-F1
#
_cell.length_a   1.000
_cell.length_b   1.000
_cell.length_c   1.000
_cell.angle_alpha   90.00
_cell.angle_beta   90.00
_cell.angle_gamma   90.00
#
_symmetry.space_group_name_H-M   'P 1'
#
loop_
_entity.id
_entity.type
_entity.pdbx_description
1 polymer ?
#
loop_
_entity_poly.entity_id
_entity_poly.type
_entity_poly.pdbx_seq_one_letter_code
_entity_poly.pdbx_strand_id
1 'polypeptide(L)'
;MPTTPALVSALRELGDRPAVVADGRAISGIGLLLGVSPPGGLPRALAERVAQHAALAPSAARAAEQRLRYWAGVLGPPPIRHTVLHPVTELAVELALATLLAGGTVHCGDPDQQPDRQLAAVAAHGTTHLSLPSALLWRLSRQPDLAAHDLGALRLVLHVGPEPRQEDVYAAVDALGAVLAHVRAPDSNAETADRRLRAAADAATAAAWKHSIGITADQVHDFGTHLDRAVLRALLHALQQHGVLTDPERGHSEAEILATAMVAPAQRPRVSRWLDALARHGLITRHDGGAQGPLHAGGPELGAAEARDAWRPAVEAWADGLGPAAPLDRVRRGALQLPRLITGEATPHPASAPVRWYAARGYLGATLGTLVRATAEAHTGPAPLRVLELDPEGADTTVSRALAARPRPNAEHHPSPDGGRYDLVVAAATRPPQEESAALVPLLAPGGRLLLLAPTAEQLDLLITGPARPQHCARPEEQWRAALTAAGCPTVLTLPEDGHPMGLLGQRLFAARVD
;
A
#
# COMPACT_ATOMS: atom_id res chain seq x y z
N MET A 1 4.60 45.02 -24.68
CA MET A 1 6.04 44.81 -24.42
C MET A 1 6.33 43.32 -24.56
N PRO A 2 7.06 42.86 -25.59
CA PRO A 2 7.47 41.46 -25.66
C PRO A 2 8.39 41.17 -24.47
N THR A 3 7.93 40.35 -23.53
CA THR A 3 8.71 39.93 -22.38
C THR A 3 9.68 38.84 -22.85
N THR A 4 10.98 39.15 -22.83
CA THR A 4 12.03 38.15 -23.03
C THR A 4 11.83 36.99 -22.04
N PRO A 5 12.00 35.72 -22.45
CA PRO A 5 11.95 34.58 -21.53
C PRO A 5 12.84 34.81 -20.31
N ALA A 6 12.38 34.43 -19.12
CA ALA A 6 13.12 34.69 -17.88
C ALA A 6 14.48 33.99 -17.87
N LEU A 7 14.57 32.78 -18.44
CA LEU A 7 15.84 32.06 -18.57
C LEU A 7 16.85 32.83 -19.42
N VAL A 8 16.40 33.44 -20.53
CA VAL A 8 17.26 34.25 -21.41
C VAL A 8 17.74 35.50 -20.69
N SER A 9 16.86 36.16 -19.92
CA SER A 9 17.23 37.31 -19.10
C SER A 9 18.27 36.94 -18.04
N ALA A 10 18.07 35.83 -17.32
CA ALA A 10 19.02 35.34 -16.32
C ALA A 10 20.40 35.02 -16.92
N LEU A 11 20.44 34.39 -18.11
CA LEU A 11 21.70 34.13 -18.82
C LEU A 11 22.40 35.42 -19.29
N ARG A 12 21.66 36.45 -19.68
CA ARG A 12 22.23 37.77 -19.99
C ARG A 12 22.81 38.45 -18.76
N GLU A 13 22.14 38.33 -17.61
CA GLU A 13 22.62 38.86 -16.33
C GLU A 13 23.85 38.11 -15.79
N LEU A 14 24.01 36.82 -16.12
CA LEU A 14 25.25 36.10 -15.89
C LEU A 14 26.40 36.71 -16.70
N GLY A 15 26.13 37.14 -17.94
CA GLY A 15 27.10 37.82 -18.79
C GLY A 15 28.29 36.91 -19.11
N ASP A 16 29.50 37.40 -18.80
CA ASP A 16 30.75 36.65 -18.96
C ASP A 16 31.07 35.71 -17.79
N ARG A 17 30.25 35.70 -16.74
CA ARG A 17 30.44 34.78 -15.60
C ARG A 17 30.20 33.33 -16.03
N PRO A 18 30.93 32.35 -15.45
CA PRO A 18 30.69 30.93 -15.70
C PRO A 18 29.24 30.53 -15.38
N ALA A 19 28.51 30.10 -16.40
CA ALA A 19 27.17 29.55 -16.28
C ALA A 19 27.24 28.02 -16.17
N VAL A 20 28.05 27.37 -17.02
CA VAL A 20 28.26 25.92 -17.02
C VAL A 20 29.76 25.62 -16.99
N VAL A 21 30.18 24.71 -16.12
CA VAL A 21 31.55 24.20 -16.02
C VAL A 21 31.54 22.70 -16.26
N ALA A 22 32.31 22.22 -17.24
CA ALA A 22 32.44 20.81 -17.56
C ALA A 22 33.87 20.51 -18.04
N ASP A 23 34.48 19.42 -17.56
CA ASP A 23 35.84 19.00 -17.93
C ASP A 23 36.89 20.12 -17.82
N GLY A 24 36.78 20.94 -16.76
CA GLY A 24 37.66 22.09 -16.52
C GLY A 24 37.45 23.28 -17.47
N ARG A 25 36.46 23.23 -18.36
CA ARG A 25 36.09 24.34 -19.26
C ARG A 25 34.86 25.06 -18.75
N ALA A 26 34.93 26.39 -18.69
CA ALA A 26 33.82 27.25 -18.32
C ALA A 26 33.15 27.86 -19.57
N ILE A 27 31.83 27.87 -19.59
CA ILE A 27 31.00 28.52 -20.61
C ILE A 27 30.21 29.62 -19.93
N SER A 28 30.28 30.83 -20.47
CA SER A 28 29.55 31.97 -19.96
C SER A 28 28.06 31.94 -20.30
N GLY A 29 27.26 32.75 -19.61
CA GLY A 29 25.83 32.89 -19.94
C GLY A 29 25.60 33.34 -21.38
N ILE A 30 26.42 34.29 -21.86
CA ILE A 30 26.41 34.72 -23.27
C ILE A 30 26.84 33.58 -24.20
N GLY A 31 27.85 32.80 -23.83
CA GLY A 31 28.30 31.65 -24.62
C GLY A 31 27.18 30.63 -24.85
N LEU A 32 26.40 30.30 -23.82
CA LEU A 32 25.25 29.39 -23.94
C LEU A 32 24.16 29.95 -24.87
N LEU A 33 23.86 31.25 -24.80
CA LEU A 33 22.90 31.89 -25.70
C LEU A 33 23.35 31.90 -27.16
N LEU A 34 24.66 31.91 -27.40
CA LEU A 34 25.27 31.80 -28.73
C LEU A 34 25.45 30.33 -29.18
N GLY A 35 25.00 29.36 -28.38
CA GLY A 35 25.09 27.93 -28.70
C GLY A 35 26.46 27.31 -28.49
N VAL A 36 27.36 27.94 -27.73
CA VAL A 36 28.65 27.36 -27.35
C VAL A 36 28.40 26.18 -26.40
N SER A 37 28.83 24.99 -26.79
CA SER A 37 28.74 23.78 -25.98
C SER A 37 30.02 22.97 -26.06
N PRO A 38 30.48 22.34 -24.96
CA PRO A 38 31.47 21.28 -25.04
C PRO A 38 30.87 20.06 -25.75
N PRO A 39 31.71 19.12 -26.24
CA PRO A 39 31.21 17.89 -26.83
C PRO A 39 30.60 16.96 -25.76
N GLY A 40 29.38 16.49 -26.02
CA GLY A 40 28.73 15.39 -25.30
C GLY A 40 28.05 15.75 -23.97
N GLY A 41 27.34 14.76 -23.43
CA GLY A 41 26.79 14.79 -22.07
C GLY A 41 25.75 15.86 -21.78
N LEU A 42 25.66 16.23 -20.50
CA LEU A 42 24.73 17.22 -19.98
C LEU A 42 24.96 18.65 -20.53
N PRO A 43 26.20 19.15 -20.69
CA PRO A 43 26.44 20.48 -21.27
C PRO A 43 25.81 20.68 -22.65
N ARG A 44 25.87 19.65 -23.52
CA ARG A 44 25.25 19.68 -24.83
C ARG A 44 23.72 19.73 -24.76
N ALA A 45 23.12 18.86 -23.96
CA ALA A 45 21.68 18.86 -23.74
C ALA A 45 21.18 20.21 -23.18
N LEU A 46 21.96 20.84 -22.31
CA LEU A 46 21.67 22.18 -21.79
C LEU A 46 21.70 23.25 -22.88
N ALA A 47 22.75 23.29 -23.70
CA ALA A 47 22.84 24.26 -24.79
C ALA A 47 21.69 24.10 -25.80
N GLU A 48 21.35 22.86 -26.16
CA GLU A 48 20.21 22.55 -27.04
C GLU A 48 18.88 23.01 -26.43
N ARG A 49 18.65 22.75 -25.13
CA ARG A 49 17.42 23.17 -24.45
C ARG A 49 17.35 24.69 -24.23
N VAL A 50 18.47 25.36 -23.97
CA VAL A 50 18.54 26.84 -23.91
C VAL A 50 18.16 27.45 -25.27
N ALA A 51 18.68 26.91 -26.38
CA ALA A 51 18.34 27.37 -27.72
C ALA A 51 16.85 27.16 -28.02
N GLN A 52 16.28 26.01 -27.65
CA GLN A 52 14.84 25.74 -27.76
C GLN A 52 14.01 26.77 -26.97
N HIS A 53 14.37 27.04 -25.72
CA HIS A 53 13.68 28.04 -24.89
C HIS A 53 13.77 29.46 -25.47
N ALA A 54 14.94 29.84 -26.00
CA ALA A 54 15.14 31.15 -26.61
C ALA A 54 14.28 31.35 -27.88
N ALA A 55 13.91 30.26 -28.56
CA ALA A 55 13.04 30.29 -29.73
C ALA A 55 11.53 30.29 -29.41
N LEU A 56 11.12 30.07 -28.16
CA LEU A 56 9.70 30.03 -27.77
C LEU A 56 9.06 31.43 -27.79
N ALA A 57 7.79 31.48 -28.19
CA ALA A 57 6.95 32.66 -27.98
C ALA A 57 6.78 32.96 -26.48
N PRO A 58 6.62 34.22 -26.03
CA PRO A 58 6.61 34.58 -24.61
C PRO A 58 5.56 33.88 -23.73
N SER A 59 4.41 33.48 -24.29
CA SER A 59 3.38 32.72 -23.56
C SER A 59 3.80 31.25 -23.36
N ALA A 60 4.31 30.60 -24.42
CA ALA A 60 4.83 29.24 -24.36
C ALA A 60 6.07 29.14 -23.47
N ALA A 61 6.96 30.15 -23.52
CA ALA A 61 8.10 30.26 -22.64
C ALA A 61 7.68 30.32 -21.16
N ARG A 62 6.67 31.14 -20.82
CA ARG A 62 6.15 31.21 -19.44
C ARG A 62 5.59 29.87 -18.94
N ALA A 63 4.86 29.14 -19.79
CA ALA A 63 4.34 27.82 -19.43
C ALA A 63 5.48 26.81 -19.23
N ALA A 64 6.46 26.79 -20.14
CA ALA A 64 7.63 25.92 -20.03
C ALA A 64 8.51 26.26 -18.82
N GLU A 65 8.62 27.54 -18.45
CA GLU A 65 9.39 28.02 -17.30
C GLU A 65 8.70 27.81 -15.95
N GLN A 66 7.40 27.50 -15.91
CA GLN A 66 6.67 27.36 -14.64
C GLN A 66 7.32 26.30 -13.75
N ARG A 67 7.72 25.17 -14.34
CA ARG A 67 8.41 24.09 -13.66
C ARG A 67 9.85 24.46 -13.28
N LEU A 68 10.56 25.21 -14.12
CA LEU A 68 11.89 25.72 -13.79
C LEU A 68 11.87 26.69 -12.60
N ARG A 69 10.82 27.53 -12.50
CA ARG A 69 10.65 28.45 -11.36
C ARG A 69 10.34 27.72 -10.06
N TYR A 70 9.55 26.65 -10.12
CA TYR A 70 9.35 25.77 -8.98
C TYR A 70 10.69 25.22 -8.48
N TRP A 71 11.50 24.64 -9.38
CA TRP A 71 12.82 24.12 -9.01
C TRP A 71 13.79 25.20 -8.52
N ALA A 72 13.79 26.39 -9.15
CA ALA A 72 14.58 27.52 -8.67
C ALA A 72 14.19 27.93 -7.23
N GLY A 73 12.90 27.85 -6.89
CA GLY A 73 12.41 28.05 -5.52
C GLY A 73 12.89 26.98 -4.54
N VAL A 74 12.92 25.71 -4.97
CA VAL A 74 13.45 24.58 -4.17
C VAL A 74 14.95 24.73 -3.90
N LEU A 75 15.73 25.22 -4.87
CA LEU A 75 17.15 25.50 -4.71
C LEU A 75 17.43 26.70 -3.77
N GLY A 76 16.41 27.50 -3.44
CA GLY A 76 16.55 28.60 -2.50
C GLY A 76 17.36 29.79 -3.05
N PRO A 77 17.82 30.70 -2.17
CA PRO A 77 18.48 31.93 -2.58
C PRO A 77 19.96 31.73 -2.97
N PRO A 78 20.51 32.57 -3.88
CA PRO A 78 21.92 32.55 -4.25
C PRO A 78 22.87 32.89 -3.07
N PRO A 79 24.15 32.50 -3.15
CA PRO A 79 24.82 31.89 -4.31
C PRO A 79 24.51 30.40 -4.49
N ILE A 80 24.21 30.00 -5.73
CA ILE A 80 23.97 28.60 -6.11
C ILE A 80 25.14 28.13 -6.99
N ARG A 81 25.96 27.24 -6.45
CA ARG A 81 26.93 26.42 -7.18
C ARG A 81 26.43 24.98 -7.15
N HIS A 82 25.88 24.52 -8.26
CA HIS A 82 25.18 23.25 -8.34
C HIS A 82 26.01 22.23 -9.12
N THR A 83 26.48 21.19 -8.45
CA THR A 83 27.11 20.05 -9.11
C THR A 83 26.05 19.01 -9.46
N VAL A 84 25.95 18.65 -10.74
CA VAL A 84 25.02 17.63 -11.24
C VAL A 84 25.81 16.38 -11.60
N LEU A 85 25.69 15.35 -10.76
CA LEU A 85 26.26 14.00 -10.94
C LEU A 85 25.15 13.04 -11.37
N HIS A 86 24.51 13.34 -12.48
CA HIS A 86 23.38 12.57 -12.99
C HIS A 86 23.62 12.22 -14.46
N PRO A 87 23.27 11.00 -14.94
CA PRO A 87 23.21 10.74 -16.37
C PRO A 87 22.28 11.74 -17.06
N VAL A 88 22.48 11.96 -18.37
CA VAL A 88 21.69 12.92 -19.15
C VAL A 88 20.23 12.48 -19.21
N THR A 89 19.42 12.98 -18.28
CA THR A 89 17.98 12.79 -18.21
C THR A 89 17.29 14.14 -18.29
N GLU A 90 15.99 14.14 -18.63
CA GLU A 90 15.19 15.37 -18.64
C GLU A 90 15.24 16.10 -17.30
N LEU A 91 15.16 15.37 -16.18
CA LEU A 91 15.25 15.96 -14.84
C LEU A 91 16.63 16.61 -14.58
N ALA A 92 17.73 15.97 -15.00
CA ALA A 92 19.06 16.55 -14.85
C ALA A 92 19.20 17.87 -15.63
N VAL A 93 18.65 17.91 -16.85
CA VAL A 93 18.58 19.13 -17.66
C VAL A 93 17.70 20.19 -16.98
N GLU A 94 16.52 19.84 -16.49
CA GLU A 94 15.63 20.77 -15.78
C GLU A 94 16.27 21.39 -14.54
N LEU A 95 16.93 20.60 -13.69
CA LEU A 95 17.58 21.10 -12.47
C LEU A 95 18.75 22.04 -12.79
N ALA A 96 19.52 21.73 -13.83
CA ALA A 96 20.58 22.60 -14.31
C ALA A 96 20.01 23.90 -14.91
N LEU A 97 18.93 23.86 -15.71
CA LEU A 97 18.27 25.07 -16.21
C LEU A 97 17.65 25.92 -15.10
N ALA A 98 17.05 25.29 -14.09
CA ALA A 98 16.52 25.98 -12.92
C ALA A 98 17.63 26.70 -12.14
N THR A 99 18.81 26.09 -12.06
CA THR A 99 20.01 26.71 -11.47
C THR A 99 20.41 27.97 -12.23
N LEU A 100 20.47 27.88 -13.57
CA LEU A 100 20.80 29.03 -14.43
C LEU A 100 19.74 30.13 -14.33
N LEU A 101 18.46 29.77 -14.29
CA LEU A 101 17.35 30.69 -14.10
C LEU A 101 17.44 31.43 -12.76
N ALA A 102 17.94 30.78 -11.72
CA ALA A 102 18.19 31.37 -10.41
C ALA A 102 19.50 32.19 -10.33
N GLY A 103 20.23 32.34 -11.45
CA GLY A 103 21.50 33.06 -11.52
C GLY A 103 22.69 32.31 -10.93
N GLY A 104 22.57 30.98 -10.80
CA GLY A 104 23.63 30.10 -10.32
C GLY A 104 24.58 29.60 -11.41
N THR A 105 25.56 28.80 -10.99
CA THR A 105 26.52 28.10 -11.85
C THR A 105 26.31 26.59 -11.75
N VAL A 106 26.31 25.91 -12.89
CA VAL A 106 26.18 24.45 -12.99
C VAL A 106 27.57 23.83 -13.23
N HIS A 107 27.95 22.87 -12.40
CA HIS A 107 29.11 22.02 -12.60
C HIS A 107 28.63 20.63 -13.05
N CYS A 108 28.92 20.27 -14.30
CA CYS A 108 28.58 18.95 -14.82
C CYS A 108 29.70 17.97 -14.44
N GLY A 109 29.38 16.97 -13.62
CA GLY A 109 30.32 15.92 -13.27
C GLY A 109 29.94 14.57 -13.86
N ASP A 110 30.89 13.66 -13.87
CA ASP A 110 30.70 12.29 -14.35
C ASP A 110 30.19 11.39 -13.20
N PRO A 111 28.95 10.85 -13.28
CA PRO A 111 28.41 9.97 -12.24
C PRO A 111 29.16 8.63 -12.12
N ASP A 112 29.89 8.21 -13.16
CA ASP A 112 30.63 6.94 -13.22
C ASP A 112 32.06 7.08 -12.70
N GLN A 113 32.50 8.30 -12.38
CA GLN A 113 33.80 8.55 -11.78
C GLN A 113 33.93 7.91 -10.39
N GLN A 114 35.17 7.62 -9.98
CA GLN A 114 35.45 7.11 -8.64
C GLN A 114 34.96 8.08 -7.53
N PRO A 115 34.33 7.57 -6.46
CA PRO A 115 33.79 8.36 -5.36
C PRO A 115 34.71 9.46 -4.82
N ASP A 116 35.98 9.14 -4.50
CA ASP A 116 36.92 10.12 -3.96
C ASP A 116 37.19 11.29 -4.91
N ARG A 117 37.23 11.02 -6.23
CA ARG A 117 37.39 12.08 -7.22
C ARG A 117 36.13 12.94 -7.33
N GLN A 118 34.95 12.34 -7.20
CA GLN A 118 33.68 13.06 -7.16
C GLN A 118 33.63 13.97 -5.92
N LEU A 119 33.97 13.46 -4.73
CA LEU A 119 34.03 14.24 -3.49
C LEU A 119 35.06 15.36 -3.56
N ALA A 120 36.26 15.07 -4.09
CA ALA A 120 37.29 16.08 -4.31
C ALA A 120 36.82 17.19 -5.26
N ALA A 121 36.11 16.85 -6.34
CA ALA A 121 35.53 17.83 -7.25
C ALA A 121 34.43 18.67 -6.58
N VAL A 122 33.53 18.02 -5.82
CA VAL A 122 32.46 18.69 -5.06
C VAL A 122 33.05 19.73 -4.09
N ALA A 123 34.08 19.34 -3.35
CA ALA A 123 34.82 20.22 -2.44
C ALA A 123 35.53 21.36 -3.18
N ALA A 124 36.31 21.04 -4.22
CA ALA A 124 37.08 22.02 -4.98
C ALA A 124 36.21 23.10 -5.65
N HIS A 125 35.00 22.75 -6.08
CA HIS A 125 34.06 23.71 -6.67
C HIS A 125 33.37 24.60 -5.62
N GLY A 126 33.48 24.28 -4.33
CA GLY A 126 32.67 24.89 -3.27
C GLY A 126 31.19 24.65 -3.52
N THR A 127 30.84 23.42 -3.87
CA THR A 127 29.48 23.02 -4.23
C THR A 127 28.51 23.33 -3.10
N THR A 128 27.44 24.06 -3.41
CA THR A 128 26.36 24.37 -2.47
C THR A 128 25.16 23.43 -2.62
N HIS A 129 24.96 22.92 -3.84
CA HIS A 129 23.84 22.07 -4.23
C HIS A 129 24.38 20.88 -5.00
N LEU A 130 23.90 19.68 -4.69
CA LEU A 130 24.35 18.45 -5.36
C LEU A 130 23.13 17.66 -5.85
N SER A 131 23.07 17.31 -7.13
CA SER A 131 22.04 16.42 -7.68
C SER A 131 22.63 15.11 -8.15
N LEU A 132 22.09 13.97 -7.68
CA LEU A 132 22.60 12.64 -8.01
C LEU A 132 21.56 11.52 -7.87
N PRO A 133 21.76 10.35 -8.51
CA PRO A 133 20.98 9.17 -8.21
C PRO A 133 21.15 8.71 -6.75
N SER A 134 20.09 8.17 -6.15
CA SER A 134 20.09 7.72 -4.75
C SER A 134 21.16 6.64 -4.48
N ALA A 135 21.37 5.72 -5.43
CA ALA A 135 22.43 4.72 -5.31
C ALA A 135 23.84 5.34 -5.22
N LEU A 136 24.07 6.46 -5.93
CA LEU A 136 25.33 7.19 -5.84
C LEU A 136 25.47 7.91 -4.51
N LEU A 137 24.38 8.52 -4.01
CA LEU A 137 24.36 9.15 -2.69
C LEU A 137 24.82 8.19 -1.59
N TRP A 138 24.25 6.99 -1.56
CA TRP A 138 24.62 5.98 -0.56
C TRP A 138 26.05 5.49 -0.71
N ARG A 139 26.58 5.48 -1.94
CA ARG A 139 27.98 5.14 -2.19
C ARG A 139 28.92 6.23 -1.68
N LEU A 140 28.58 7.51 -1.90
CA LEU A 140 29.38 8.64 -1.45
C LEU A 140 29.34 8.81 0.08
N SER A 141 28.16 8.68 0.70
CA SER A 141 28.00 8.86 2.16
C SER A 141 28.70 7.80 3.00
N ARG A 142 29.10 6.67 2.40
CA ARG A 142 29.79 5.55 3.05
C ARG A 142 31.29 5.50 2.73
N GLN A 143 31.85 6.51 2.07
CA GLN A 143 33.30 6.54 1.83
C GLN A 143 34.06 6.72 3.16
N PRO A 144 35.10 5.91 3.42
CA PRO A 144 35.85 5.99 4.68
C PRO A 144 36.57 7.33 4.83
N ASP A 145 37.01 7.92 3.72
CA ASP A 145 37.77 9.17 3.69
C ASP A 145 36.88 10.40 3.46
N LEU A 146 35.56 10.27 3.60
CA LEU A 146 34.61 11.37 3.39
C LEU A 146 34.96 12.61 4.21
N ALA A 147 35.38 12.42 5.46
CA ALA A 147 35.76 13.51 6.38
C ALA A 147 37.04 14.25 5.97
N ALA A 148 37.84 13.70 5.04
CA ALA A 148 39.01 14.38 4.49
C ALA A 148 38.65 15.44 3.43
N HIS A 149 37.41 15.44 2.94
CA HIS A 149 36.91 16.40 1.96
C HIS A 149 36.17 17.55 2.63
N ASP A 150 36.51 18.79 2.26
CA ASP A 150 35.78 19.98 2.75
C ASP A 150 34.44 20.12 2.03
N LEU A 151 33.38 19.65 2.66
CA LEU A 151 31.99 19.77 2.18
C LEU A 151 31.22 20.85 2.93
N GLY A 152 31.88 21.75 3.68
CA GLY A 152 31.19 22.75 4.52
C GLY A 152 30.33 23.76 3.75
N ALA A 153 30.55 23.89 2.44
CA ALA A 153 29.72 24.71 1.55
C ALA A 153 28.41 24.02 1.12
N LEU A 154 28.30 22.70 1.25
CA LEU A 154 27.16 21.91 0.77
C LEU A 154 25.95 22.13 1.67
N ARG A 155 24.83 22.60 1.09
CA ARG A 155 23.62 22.97 1.83
C ARG A 155 22.47 22.02 1.55
N LEU A 156 22.34 21.61 0.29
CA LEU A 156 21.23 20.81 -0.20
C LEU A 156 21.72 19.73 -1.16
N VAL A 157 21.22 18.51 -0.96
CA VAL A 157 21.43 17.38 -1.86
C VAL A 157 20.08 16.89 -2.36
N LEU A 158 19.88 16.97 -3.68
CA LEU A 158 18.71 16.46 -4.37
C LEU A 158 19.03 15.04 -4.87
N HIS A 159 18.37 14.03 -4.32
CA HIS A 159 18.60 12.65 -4.76
C HIS A 159 17.39 12.05 -5.47
N VAL A 160 17.65 11.41 -6.60
CA VAL A 160 16.63 10.85 -7.50
C VAL A 160 16.63 9.33 -7.42
N GLY A 161 15.47 8.70 -7.28
CA GLY A 161 15.39 7.24 -7.24
C GLY A 161 14.12 6.70 -6.59
N PRO A 162 14.12 5.43 -6.15
CA PRO A 162 13.06 4.90 -5.30
C PRO A 162 13.04 5.62 -3.93
N GLU A 163 11.91 5.54 -3.25
CA GLU A 163 11.73 6.13 -1.92
C GLU A 163 12.74 5.52 -0.93
N PRO A 164 13.58 6.34 -0.29
CA PRO A 164 14.65 5.85 0.55
C PRO A 164 14.12 5.36 1.90
N ARG A 165 14.85 4.43 2.53
CA ARG A 165 14.61 4.12 3.94
C ARG A 165 15.02 5.31 4.79
N GLN A 166 14.24 5.60 5.82
CA GLN A 166 14.48 6.74 6.70
C GLN A 166 15.87 6.69 7.37
N GLU A 167 16.34 5.50 7.74
CA GLU A 167 17.68 5.27 8.31
C GLU A 167 18.82 5.64 7.35
N ASP A 168 18.69 5.30 6.06
CA ASP A 168 19.68 5.64 5.04
C ASP A 168 19.76 7.17 4.83
N VAL A 169 18.62 7.85 4.89
CA VAL A 169 18.55 9.32 4.82
C VAL A 169 19.27 9.95 6.01
N TYR A 170 18.99 9.51 7.23
CA TYR A 170 19.64 10.05 8.42
C TYR A 170 21.15 9.83 8.40
N ALA A 171 21.61 8.62 8.07
CA ALA A 171 23.03 8.33 7.96
C ALA A 171 23.74 9.22 6.93
N ALA A 172 23.10 9.52 5.80
CA ALA A 172 23.66 10.39 4.78
C ALA A 172 23.61 11.89 5.15
N VAL A 173 22.57 12.34 5.86
CA VAL A 173 22.52 13.70 6.45
C VAL A 173 23.70 13.90 7.40
N ASP A 174 23.92 12.95 8.31
CA ASP A 174 24.99 13.00 9.29
C ASP A 174 26.37 12.98 8.61
N ALA A 175 26.54 12.15 7.58
CA ALA A 175 27.79 12.01 6.86
C ALA A 175 28.15 13.25 6.01
N LEU A 176 27.17 13.86 5.34
CA LEU A 176 27.40 14.97 4.40
C LEU A 176 27.21 16.35 5.02
N GLY A 177 26.53 16.46 6.17
CA GLY A 177 26.22 17.73 6.82
C GLY A 177 25.24 18.61 6.05
N ALA A 178 24.45 18.04 5.14
CA ALA A 178 23.56 18.75 4.23
C ALA A 178 22.11 18.28 4.33
N VAL A 179 21.16 19.16 3.98
CA VAL A 179 19.75 18.79 3.87
C VAL A 179 19.58 17.86 2.67
N LEU A 180 18.91 16.72 2.87
CA LEU A 180 18.55 15.80 1.79
C LEU A 180 17.10 16.04 1.37
N ALA A 181 16.87 16.21 0.07
CA ALA A 181 15.54 16.20 -0.50
C ALA A 181 15.42 15.10 -1.56
N HIS A 182 14.43 14.24 -1.37
CA HIS A 182 14.12 13.19 -2.32
C HIS A 182 13.28 13.76 -3.47
N VAL A 183 13.75 13.56 -4.70
CA VAL A 183 13.03 13.93 -5.91
C VAL A 183 12.59 12.66 -6.62
N ARG A 184 11.28 12.42 -6.70
CA ARG A 184 10.73 11.41 -7.61
C ARG A 184 10.88 11.95 -9.03
N ALA A 185 11.40 11.14 -9.96
CA ALA A 185 11.54 11.52 -11.36
C ALA A 185 10.15 11.82 -11.95
N PRO A 186 9.84 13.09 -12.29
CA PRO A 186 8.50 13.43 -12.73
C PRO A 186 8.25 12.87 -14.13
N ASP A 187 7.04 12.38 -14.36
CA ASP A 187 6.55 11.81 -15.63
C ASP A 187 7.22 10.49 -16.05
N SER A 188 7.81 9.76 -15.10
CA SER A 188 8.15 8.36 -15.33
C SER A 188 6.90 7.53 -15.63
N ASN A 189 7.06 6.43 -16.38
CA ASN A 189 5.96 5.47 -16.60
C ASN A 189 5.41 4.95 -15.27
N ALA A 190 6.27 4.73 -14.27
CA ALA A 190 5.89 4.29 -12.93
C ALA A 190 5.01 5.33 -12.21
N GLU A 191 5.41 6.60 -12.19
CA GLU A 191 4.60 7.67 -11.56
C GLU A 191 3.27 7.88 -12.29
N THR A 192 3.27 7.79 -13.62
CA THR A 192 2.04 7.85 -14.42
C THR A 192 1.12 6.68 -14.09
N ALA A 193 1.66 5.47 -13.93
CA ALA A 193 0.90 4.29 -13.52
C ALA A 193 0.34 4.44 -12.09
N ASP A 194 1.12 4.99 -11.16
CA ASP A 194 0.69 5.25 -9.78
C ASP A 194 -0.41 6.32 -9.72
N ARG A 195 -0.28 7.42 -10.48
CA ARG A 195 -1.32 8.44 -10.61
C ARG A 195 -2.61 7.84 -11.15
N ARG A 196 -2.53 6.96 -12.16
CA ARG A 196 -3.68 6.23 -12.70
C ARG A 196 -4.32 5.30 -11.67
N LEU A 197 -3.52 4.60 -10.87
CA LEU A 197 -4.05 3.72 -9.82
C LEU A 197 -4.78 4.51 -8.74
N ARG A 198 -4.24 5.64 -8.28
CA ARG A 198 -4.90 6.54 -7.32
C ARG A 198 -6.21 7.09 -7.88
N ALA A 199 -6.20 7.62 -9.09
CA ALA A 199 -7.41 8.11 -9.75
C ALA A 199 -8.49 7.02 -9.91
N ALA A 200 -8.08 5.78 -10.20
CA ALA A 200 -8.99 4.64 -10.27
C ALA A 200 -9.56 4.28 -8.88
N ALA A 201 -8.76 4.36 -7.82
CA ALA A 201 -9.21 4.15 -6.45
C ALA A 201 -10.20 5.22 -6.01
N ASP A 202 -9.95 6.50 -6.31
CA ASP A 202 -10.87 7.61 -6.02
C ASP A 202 -12.20 7.43 -6.73
N ALA A 203 -12.16 7.07 -8.03
CA ALA A 203 -13.35 6.75 -8.80
C ALA A 203 -14.11 5.54 -8.24
N ALA A 204 -13.39 4.54 -7.74
CA ALA A 204 -13.96 3.35 -7.13
C ALA A 204 -14.68 3.68 -5.81
N THR A 205 -14.06 4.49 -4.94
CA THR A 205 -14.68 5.01 -3.71
C THR A 205 -15.95 5.80 -4.04
N ALA A 206 -15.88 6.72 -5.01
CA ALA A 206 -17.03 7.52 -5.43
C ALA A 206 -18.19 6.65 -5.97
N ALA A 207 -17.88 5.62 -6.77
CA ALA A 207 -18.87 4.69 -7.30
C ALA A 207 -19.50 3.81 -6.20
N ALA A 208 -18.73 3.50 -5.16
CA ALA A 208 -19.17 2.68 -4.03
C ALA A 208 -19.95 3.47 -2.97
N TRP A 209 -19.81 4.79 -2.91
CA TRP A 209 -20.43 5.67 -1.91
C TRP A 209 -21.93 5.44 -1.70
N LYS A 210 -22.69 5.18 -2.77
CA LYS A 210 -24.13 4.92 -2.68
C LYS A 210 -24.48 3.71 -1.80
N HIS A 211 -23.54 2.78 -1.61
CA HIS A 211 -23.71 1.58 -0.79
C HIS A 211 -23.41 1.80 0.69
N SER A 212 -22.86 2.96 1.06
CA SER A 212 -22.64 3.36 2.46
C SER A 212 -23.58 4.46 2.94
N ILE A 213 -24.51 4.94 2.09
CA ILE A 213 -25.49 5.95 2.48
C ILE A 213 -26.34 5.42 3.64
N GLY A 214 -26.39 6.19 4.73
CA GLY A 214 -27.16 5.86 5.93
C GLY A 214 -26.45 4.93 6.91
N ILE A 215 -25.28 4.37 6.56
CA ILE A 215 -24.50 3.53 7.47
C ILE A 215 -23.49 4.39 8.23
N THR A 216 -23.58 4.39 9.56
CA THR A 216 -22.67 5.17 10.42
C THR A 216 -21.54 4.31 10.98
N ALA A 217 -20.45 4.94 11.40
CA ALA A 217 -19.35 4.26 12.08
C ALA A 217 -19.80 3.60 13.38
N ASP A 218 -20.62 4.31 14.17
CA ASP A 218 -21.18 3.82 15.44
C ASP A 218 -22.03 2.57 15.22
N GLN A 219 -22.92 2.57 14.22
CA GLN A 219 -23.75 1.40 13.90
C GLN A 219 -22.90 0.17 13.56
N VAL A 220 -21.85 0.33 12.75
CA VAL A 220 -20.96 -0.77 12.38
C VAL A 220 -20.17 -1.27 13.60
N HIS A 221 -19.70 -0.36 14.44
CA HIS A 221 -18.98 -0.69 15.67
C HIS A 221 -19.86 -1.43 16.68
N ASP A 222 -21.07 -0.93 16.92
CA ASP A 222 -22.06 -1.53 17.83
C ASP A 222 -22.47 -2.91 17.32
N PHE A 223 -22.77 -3.03 16.03
CA PHE A 223 -23.06 -4.33 15.42
C PHE A 223 -21.91 -5.33 15.63
N GLY A 224 -20.67 -4.93 15.35
CA GLY A 224 -19.49 -5.78 15.53
C GLY A 224 -19.35 -6.26 16.98
N THR A 225 -19.44 -5.31 17.93
CA THR A 225 -19.35 -5.58 19.37
C THR A 225 -20.46 -6.52 19.85
N HIS A 226 -21.69 -6.31 19.39
CA HIS A 226 -22.83 -7.13 19.76
C HIS A 226 -22.76 -8.53 19.14
N LEU A 227 -22.35 -8.64 17.87
CA LEU A 227 -22.15 -9.92 17.19
C LEU A 227 -21.09 -10.74 17.91
N ASP A 228 -19.93 -10.15 18.21
CA ASP A 228 -18.81 -10.81 18.87
C ASP A 228 -19.21 -11.32 20.25
N ARG A 229 -19.91 -10.49 21.03
CA ARG A 229 -20.46 -10.89 22.33
C ARG A 229 -21.46 -12.05 22.21
N ALA A 230 -22.36 -12.01 21.24
CA ALA A 230 -23.37 -13.04 21.05
C ALA A 230 -22.75 -14.39 20.63
N VAL A 231 -21.75 -14.34 19.74
CA VAL A 231 -20.97 -15.51 19.33
C VAL A 231 -20.26 -16.12 20.53
N LEU A 232 -19.46 -15.34 21.25
CA LEU A 232 -18.66 -15.83 22.39
C LEU A 232 -19.56 -16.42 23.49
N ARG A 233 -20.68 -15.77 23.81
CA ARG A 233 -21.66 -16.32 24.76
C ARG A 233 -22.28 -17.63 24.28
N ALA A 234 -22.56 -17.76 22.99
CA ALA A 234 -23.06 -19.03 22.44
C ALA A 234 -22.02 -20.15 22.54
N LEU A 235 -20.74 -19.86 22.29
CA LEU A 235 -19.65 -20.83 22.45
C LEU A 235 -19.51 -21.28 23.92
N LEU A 236 -19.48 -20.32 24.85
CA LEU A 236 -19.38 -20.63 26.28
C LEU A 236 -20.59 -21.43 26.77
N HIS A 237 -21.80 -21.00 26.41
CA HIS A 237 -23.03 -21.71 26.79
C HIS A 237 -23.05 -23.15 26.25
N ALA A 238 -22.60 -23.38 25.02
CA ALA A 238 -22.51 -24.72 24.45
C ALA A 238 -21.58 -25.64 25.26
N LEU A 239 -20.45 -25.12 25.77
CA LEU A 239 -19.57 -25.88 26.66
C LEU A 239 -20.21 -26.11 28.04
N GLN A 240 -20.82 -25.07 28.64
CA GLN A 240 -21.49 -25.16 29.94
C GLN A 240 -22.68 -26.13 29.95
N GLN A 241 -23.38 -26.31 28.83
CA GLN A 241 -24.43 -27.33 28.68
C GLN A 241 -23.93 -28.75 28.88
N HIS A 242 -22.62 -28.99 28.74
CA HIS A 242 -21.99 -30.28 29.05
C HIS A 242 -21.30 -30.29 30.42
N GLY A 243 -21.57 -29.31 31.29
CA GLY A 243 -21.11 -29.29 32.68
C GLY A 243 -19.65 -28.85 32.89
N VAL A 244 -19.02 -28.22 31.90
CA VAL A 244 -17.66 -27.67 32.02
C VAL A 244 -17.68 -26.14 32.06
N LEU A 245 -16.69 -25.52 32.70
CA LEU A 245 -16.55 -24.05 32.75
C LEU A 245 -17.75 -23.32 33.42
N THR A 246 -18.43 -23.98 34.35
CA THR A 246 -19.54 -23.42 35.15
C THR A 246 -19.09 -22.83 36.48
N ASP A 247 -17.87 -23.16 36.93
CA ASP A 247 -17.27 -22.70 38.18
C ASP A 247 -16.02 -21.83 37.87
N PRO A 248 -16.01 -20.55 38.28
CA PRO A 248 -14.87 -19.66 38.05
C PRO A 248 -13.62 -20.02 38.86
N GLU A 249 -13.76 -20.76 39.96
CA GLU A 249 -12.62 -21.15 40.81
C GLU A 249 -11.97 -22.46 40.34
N ARG A 250 -12.66 -23.22 39.49
CA ARG A 250 -12.18 -24.51 38.99
C ARG A 250 -11.50 -24.37 37.63
N GLY A 251 -10.19 -24.57 37.62
CA GLY A 251 -9.42 -24.76 36.39
C GLY A 251 -9.59 -26.16 35.80
N HIS A 252 -9.85 -26.24 34.51
CA HIS A 252 -9.91 -27.49 33.73
C HIS A 252 -8.82 -27.52 32.67
N SER A 253 -8.16 -28.66 32.49
CA SER A 253 -7.27 -28.83 31.34
C SER A 253 -8.06 -28.93 30.04
N GLU A 254 -7.46 -28.58 28.91
CA GLU A 254 -8.11 -28.75 27.60
C GLU A 254 -8.55 -30.21 27.37
N ALA A 255 -7.72 -31.18 27.76
CA ALA A 255 -8.05 -32.60 27.65
C ALA A 255 -9.29 -33.00 28.49
N GLU A 256 -9.42 -32.45 29.71
CA GLU A 256 -10.59 -32.65 30.56
C GLU A 256 -11.84 -32.04 29.92
N ILE A 257 -11.75 -30.83 29.37
CA ILE A 257 -12.86 -30.16 28.70
C ILE A 257 -13.33 -31.00 27.49
N LEU A 258 -12.40 -31.42 26.63
CA LEU A 258 -12.71 -32.22 25.45
C LEU A 258 -13.34 -33.58 25.80
N ALA A 259 -12.91 -34.19 26.91
CA ALA A 259 -13.46 -35.46 27.38
C ALA A 259 -14.86 -35.30 27.98
N THR A 260 -15.03 -34.35 28.91
CA THR A 260 -16.31 -34.11 29.60
C THR A 260 -17.40 -33.62 28.65
N ALA A 261 -17.06 -32.73 27.70
CA ALA A 261 -17.98 -32.26 26.66
C ALA A 261 -18.17 -33.27 25.51
N MET A 262 -17.60 -34.48 25.62
CA MET A 262 -17.70 -35.55 24.63
C MET A 262 -17.35 -35.09 23.20
N VAL A 263 -16.31 -34.27 23.07
CA VAL A 263 -15.96 -33.64 21.80
C VAL A 263 -15.43 -34.70 20.84
N ALA A 264 -16.11 -34.85 19.70
CA ALA A 264 -15.72 -35.76 18.65
C ALA A 264 -14.29 -35.42 18.15
N PRO A 265 -13.43 -36.42 17.82
CA PRO A 265 -12.04 -36.16 17.42
C PRO A 265 -11.88 -35.14 16.29
N ALA A 266 -12.78 -35.15 15.31
CA ALA A 266 -12.79 -34.21 14.19
C ALA A 266 -13.07 -32.75 14.59
N GLN A 267 -13.68 -32.51 15.76
CA GLN A 267 -14.08 -31.18 16.25
C GLN A 267 -13.13 -30.62 17.31
N ARG A 268 -12.17 -31.41 17.81
CA ARG A 268 -11.20 -30.93 18.83
C ARG A 268 -10.49 -29.64 18.42
N PRO A 269 -9.93 -29.50 17.19
CA PRO A 269 -9.27 -28.25 16.79
C PRO A 269 -10.18 -27.03 16.84
N ARG A 270 -11.48 -27.22 16.59
CA ARG A 270 -12.49 -26.14 16.67
C ARG A 270 -12.70 -25.72 18.12
N VAL A 271 -12.85 -26.67 19.04
CA VAL A 271 -13.06 -26.37 20.47
C VAL A 271 -11.82 -25.75 21.09
N SER A 272 -10.60 -26.19 20.76
CA SER A 272 -9.36 -25.53 21.19
C SER A 272 -9.35 -24.04 20.80
N ARG A 273 -9.74 -23.75 19.55
CA ARG A 273 -9.86 -22.37 19.05
C ARG A 273 -10.93 -21.56 19.78
N TRP A 274 -12.02 -22.19 20.20
CA TRP A 274 -13.04 -21.54 21.03
C TRP A 274 -12.48 -21.18 22.40
N LEU A 275 -11.77 -22.09 23.07
CA LEU A 275 -11.14 -21.81 24.37
C LEU A 275 -10.15 -20.66 24.28
N ASP A 276 -9.32 -20.63 23.23
CA ASP A 276 -8.40 -19.53 22.99
C ASP A 276 -9.16 -18.20 22.78
N ALA A 277 -10.24 -18.19 22.00
CA ALA A 277 -11.05 -16.99 21.77
C ALA A 277 -11.75 -16.52 23.05
N LEU A 278 -12.40 -17.42 23.78
CA LEU A 278 -13.06 -17.13 25.05
C LEU A 278 -12.08 -16.54 26.07
N ALA A 279 -10.85 -17.09 26.15
CA ALA A 279 -9.81 -16.58 27.05
C ALA A 279 -9.29 -15.20 26.61
N ARG A 280 -9.02 -15.01 25.31
CA ARG A 280 -8.57 -13.71 24.78
C ARG A 280 -9.59 -12.59 25.03
N HIS A 281 -10.87 -12.91 24.96
CA HIS A 281 -11.96 -11.96 25.19
C HIS A 281 -12.43 -11.89 26.66
N GLY A 282 -11.76 -12.59 27.58
CA GLY A 282 -12.00 -12.50 29.02
C GLY A 282 -13.29 -13.14 29.51
N LEU A 283 -13.90 -14.05 28.74
CA LEU A 283 -15.07 -14.83 29.21
C LEU A 283 -14.67 -16.01 30.09
N ILE A 284 -13.44 -16.49 29.95
CA ILE A 284 -12.80 -17.50 30.78
C ILE A 284 -11.39 -17.03 31.12
N THR A 285 -10.82 -17.52 32.21
CA THR A 285 -9.41 -17.27 32.52
C THR A 285 -8.55 -18.42 32.02
N ARG A 286 -7.33 -18.10 31.59
CA ARG A 286 -6.30 -19.09 31.24
C ARG A 286 -5.12 -18.92 32.19
N HIS A 287 -4.79 -19.98 32.91
CA HIS A 287 -3.67 -20.02 33.84
C HIS A 287 -2.64 -21.07 33.37
N ASP A 288 -1.39 -20.88 33.76
CA ASP A 288 -0.35 -21.89 33.55
C ASP A 288 -0.52 -23.00 34.60
N GLY A 289 -0.84 -24.22 34.15
CA GLY A 289 -0.95 -25.41 35.00
C GLY A 289 0.36 -26.21 35.09
N GLY A 290 1.48 -25.67 34.61
CA GLY A 290 2.78 -26.33 34.63
C GLY A 290 2.76 -27.63 33.82
N ALA A 291 3.02 -28.76 34.49
CA ALA A 291 3.10 -30.07 33.84
C ALA A 291 1.77 -30.55 33.20
N GLN A 292 0.63 -29.96 33.60
CA GLN A 292 -0.68 -30.28 33.05
C GLN A 292 -1.05 -29.43 31.82
N GLY A 293 -0.20 -28.47 31.45
CA GLY A 293 -0.49 -27.49 30.40
C GLY A 293 -1.44 -26.38 30.88
N PRO A 294 -1.98 -25.56 29.96
CA PRO A 294 -2.86 -24.46 30.33
C PRO A 294 -4.17 -24.96 30.96
N LEU A 295 -4.56 -24.34 32.07
CA LEU A 295 -5.84 -24.57 32.73
C LEU A 295 -6.80 -23.43 32.40
N HIS A 296 -8.05 -23.78 32.12
CA HIS A 296 -9.12 -22.86 31.78
C HIS A 296 -10.16 -22.86 32.90
N ALA A 297 -10.40 -21.71 33.53
CA ALA A 297 -11.47 -21.56 34.52
C ALA A 297 -12.63 -20.76 33.94
N GLY A 298 -13.84 -21.21 34.24
CA GLY A 298 -15.06 -20.71 33.62
C GLY A 298 -15.55 -19.38 34.17
N GLY A 299 -16.82 -19.10 33.92
CA GLY A 299 -17.56 -18.03 34.57
C GLY A 299 -18.87 -18.57 35.12
N PRO A 300 -19.72 -17.70 35.71
CA PRO A 300 -21.07 -18.07 36.11
C PRO A 300 -21.81 -18.77 34.97
N GLU A 301 -22.64 -19.76 35.32
CA GLU A 301 -23.42 -20.51 34.34
C GLU A 301 -24.36 -19.58 33.55
N LEU A 302 -24.24 -19.60 32.22
CA LEU A 302 -25.10 -18.83 31.34
C LEU A 302 -26.41 -19.59 31.10
N GLY A 303 -27.53 -18.97 31.45
CA GLY A 303 -28.84 -19.50 31.14
C GLY A 303 -29.15 -19.47 29.64
N ALA A 304 -29.97 -20.41 29.17
CA ALA A 304 -30.40 -20.46 27.76
C ALA A 304 -31.19 -19.22 27.30
N ALA A 305 -31.85 -18.49 28.21
CA ALA A 305 -32.48 -17.21 27.90
C ALA A 305 -31.42 -16.12 27.65
N GLU A 306 -30.42 -16.02 28.53
CA GLU A 306 -29.33 -15.04 28.42
C GLU A 306 -28.50 -15.24 27.14
N ALA A 307 -28.17 -16.49 26.80
CA ALA A 307 -27.45 -16.80 25.57
C ALA A 307 -28.26 -16.44 24.30
N ARG A 308 -29.59 -16.57 24.34
CA ARG A 308 -30.47 -16.15 23.24
C ARG A 308 -30.62 -14.64 23.16
N ASP A 309 -30.82 -13.98 24.30
CA ASP A 309 -31.00 -12.53 24.40
C ASP A 309 -29.75 -11.75 23.97
N ALA A 310 -28.56 -12.35 24.09
CA ALA A 310 -27.31 -11.76 23.62
C ALA A 310 -27.32 -11.43 22.12
N TRP A 311 -28.13 -12.11 21.30
CA TRP A 311 -28.23 -11.86 19.87
C TRP A 311 -29.11 -10.67 19.51
N ARG A 312 -30.02 -10.23 20.40
CA ARG A 312 -31.01 -9.19 20.10
C ARG A 312 -30.37 -7.87 19.63
N PRO A 313 -29.37 -7.30 20.34
CA PRO A 313 -28.75 -6.05 19.91
C PRO A 313 -28.06 -6.15 18.53
N ALA A 314 -27.45 -7.30 18.21
CA ALA A 314 -26.83 -7.52 16.91
C ALA A 314 -27.87 -7.61 15.78
N VAL A 315 -29.04 -8.21 16.05
CA VAL A 315 -30.15 -8.29 15.10
C VAL A 315 -30.76 -6.91 14.85
N GLU A 316 -30.96 -6.12 15.90
CA GLU A 316 -31.47 -4.75 15.81
C GLU A 316 -30.53 -3.87 14.96
N ALA A 317 -29.24 -3.83 15.31
CA ALA A 317 -28.24 -3.05 14.55
C ALA A 317 -28.12 -3.50 13.08
N TRP A 318 -28.31 -4.80 12.80
CA TRP A 318 -28.30 -5.35 11.45
C TRP A 318 -29.53 -4.98 10.63
N ALA A 319 -30.71 -4.99 11.26
CA ALA A 319 -31.98 -4.66 10.62
C ALA A 319 -32.04 -3.20 10.14
N ASP A 320 -31.25 -2.32 10.76
CA ASP A 320 -31.09 -0.91 10.40
C ASP A 320 -30.23 -0.67 9.14
N GLY A 321 -30.22 -1.62 8.20
CA GLY A 321 -29.69 -1.41 6.85
C GLY A 321 -28.28 -1.92 6.58
N LEU A 322 -27.68 -2.72 7.49
CA LEU A 322 -26.34 -3.29 7.24
C LEU A 322 -26.35 -4.38 6.18
N GLY A 323 -27.43 -5.16 6.03
CA GLY A 323 -27.47 -6.19 4.99
C GLY A 323 -28.72 -7.07 5.02
N PRO A 324 -28.81 -8.08 4.14
CA PRO A 324 -29.93 -9.02 4.14
C PRO A 324 -29.94 -9.85 5.43
N ALA A 325 -31.11 -10.26 5.93
CA ALA A 325 -31.21 -11.03 7.18
C ALA A 325 -30.56 -12.43 7.11
N ALA A 326 -30.56 -13.05 5.93
CA ALA A 326 -30.20 -14.46 5.76
C ALA A 326 -28.79 -14.86 6.25
N PRO A 327 -27.71 -14.08 6.02
CA PRO A 327 -26.39 -14.34 6.60
C PRO A 327 -26.38 -14.38 8.14
N LEU A 328 -26.97 -13.38 8.80
CA LEU A 328 -27.02 -13.34 10.26
C LEU A 328 -27.84 -14.51 10.84
N ASP A 329 -28.98 -14.81 10.22
CA ASP A 329 -29.82 -15.95 10.63
C ASP A 329 -29.14 -17.31 10.42
N ARG A 330 -28.22 -17.41 9.45
CA ARG A 330 -27.38 -18.61 9.30
C ARG A 330 -26.46 -18.80 10.50
N VAL A 331 -25.77 -17.74 10.93
CA VAL A 331 -24.88 -17.81 12.11
C VAL A 331 -25.69 -18.13 13.37
N ARG A 332 -26.84 -17.48 13.56
CA ARG A 332 -27.73 -17.75 14.70
C ARG A 332 -28.21 -19.20 14.73
N ARG A 333 -28.62 -19.75 13.59
CA ARG A 333 -29.00 -21.18 13.49
C ARG A 333 -27.82 -22.10 13.74
N GLY A 334 -26.63 -21.75 13.26
CA GLY A 334 -25.39 -22.47 13.57
C GLY A 334 -25.09 -22.49 15.07
N ALA A 335 -25.29 -21.36 15.76
CA ALA A 335 -25.11 -21.23 17.20
C ALA A 335 -25.98 -22.21 18.00
N LEU A 336 -27.23 -22.42 17.55
CA LEU A 336 -28.16 -23.37 18.17
C LEU A 336 -27.77 -24.84 17.96
N GLN A 337 -26.93 -25.14 16.97
CA GLN A 337 -26.47 -26.51 16.69
C GLN A 337 -25.12 -26.84 17.34
N LEU A 338 -24.46 -25.88 18.01
CA LEU A 338 -23.11 -26.08 18.56
C LEU A 338 -22.97 -27.30 19.48
N PRO A 339 -23.90 -27.61 20.41
CA PRO A 339 -23.78 -28.79 21.28
C PRO A 339 -23.76 -30.10 20.48
N ARG A 340 -24.66 -30.22 19.49
CA ARG A 340 -24.72 -31.38 18.58
C ARG A 340 -23.54 -31.41 17.62
N LEU A 341 -23.01 -30.25 17.23
CA LEU A 341 -21.86 -30.14 16.35
C LEU A 341 -20.60 -30.67 17.04
N ILE A 342 -20.33 -30.30 18.30
CA ILE A 342 -19.12 -30.72 19.00
C ILE A 342 -19.12 -32.22 19.32
N THR A 343 -20.30 -32.84 19.55
CA THR A 343 -20.44 -34.29 19.73
C THR A 343 -20.43 -35.07 18.41
N GLY A 344 -20.49 -34.38 17.26
CA GLY A 344 -20.52 -34.99 15.93
C GLY A 344 -21.90 -35.49 15.48
N GLU A 345 -22.97 -35.19 16.22
CA GLU A 345 -24.36 -35.51 15.86
C GLU A 345 -24.92 -34.60 14.76
N ALA A 346 -24.33 -33.42 14.57
CA ALA A 346 -24.65 -32.49 13.50
C ALA A 346 -23.43 -32.28 12.60
N THR A 347 -23.68 -32.15 11.30
CA THR A 347 -22.65 -31.74 10.35
C THR A 347 -22.44 -30.23 10.43
N PRO A 348 -21.19 -29.74 10.28
CA PRO A 348 -20.96 -28.32 10.12
C PRO A 348 -21.70 -27.81 8.88
N HIS A 349 -22.25 -26.59 8.98
CA HIS A 349 -22.78 -25.92 7.81
C HIS A 349 -21.65 -25.74 6.77
N PRO A 350 -21.98 -25.75 5.46
CA PRO A 350 -20.99 -25.43 4.44
C PRO A 350 -20.36 -24.08 4.75
N ALA A 351 -19.04 -23.99 4.54
CA ALA A 351 -18.30 -22.76 4.76
C ALA A 351 -18.96 -21.62 3.96
N SER A 352 -19.07 -20.46 4.60
CA SER A 352 -19.58 -19.27 3.96
C SER A 352 -18.76 -18.06 4.36
N ALA A 353 -18.81 -17.02 3.54
CA ALA A 353 -18.25 -15.72 3.88
C ALA A 353 -18.75 -15.23 5.26
N PRO A 354 -17.92 -14.46 6.01
CA PRO A 354 -18.32 -13.83 7.26
C PRO A 354 -19.57 -12.95 7.10
N VAL A 355 -20.37 -12.79 8.15
CA VAL A 355 -21.56 -11.92 8.12
C VAL A 355 -21.18 -10.48 7.75
N ARG A 356 -20.07 -9.98 8.29
CA ARG A 356 -19.56 -8.62 7.99
C ARG A 356 -19.22 -8.43 6.51
N TRP A 357 -18.87 -9.49 5.79
CA TRP A 357 -18.66 -9.45 4.34
C TRP A 357 -19.94 -9.10 3.59
N TYR A 358 -21.08 -9.65 4.01
CA TYR A 358 -22.35 -9.36 3.36
C TYR A 358 -22.78 -7.90 3.53
N ALA A 359 -22.40 -7.26 4.65
CA ALA A 359 -22.62 -5.83 4.84
C ALA A 359 -21.74 -4.97 3.90
N ALA A 360 -20.47 -5.37 3.74
CA ALA A 360 -19.56 -4.68 2.85
C ALA A 360 -19.76 -5.03 1.36
N ARG A 361 -20.55 -6.07 1.02
CA ARG A 361 -20.59 -6.67 -0.32
C ARG A 361 -20.93 -5.68 -1.43
N GLY A 362 -21.91 -4.80 -1.19
CA GLY A 362 -22.29 -3.76 -2.15
C GLY A 362 -21.14 -2.79 -2.40
N TYR A 363 -20.54 -2.29 -1.32
CA TYR A 363 -19.43 -1.35 -1.35
C TYR A 363 -18.17 -1.96 -2.01
N LEU A 364 -17.70 -3.11 -1.51
CA LEU A 364 -16.50 -3.78 -2.02
C LEU A 364 -16.70 -4.27 -3.46
N GLY A 365 -17.91 -4.75 -3.81
CA GLY A 365 -18.24 -5.15 -5.17
C GLY A 365 -18.23 -3.96 -6.16
N ALA A 366 -18.78 -2.81 -5.77
CA ALA A 366 -18.73 -1.61 -6.60
C ALA A 366 -17.29 -1.08 -6.75
N THR A 367 -16.51 -1.13 -5.68
CA THR A 367 -15.11 -0.73 -5.66
C THR A 367 -14.27 -1.63 -6.59
N LEU A 368 -14.34 -2.95 -6.38
CA LEU A 368 -13.64 -3.95 -7.18
C LEU A 368 -14.01 -3.84 -8.66
N GLY A 369 -15.31 -3.78 -8.98
CA GLY A 369 -15.78 -3.67 -10.36
C GLY A 369 -15.30 -2.38 -11.06
N THR A 370 -15.13 -1.29 -10.32
CA THR A 370 -14.61 -0.03 -10.87
C THR A 370 -13.11 -0.11 -11.14
N LEU A 371 -12.33 -0.71 -10.23
CA LEU A 371 -10.89 -0.93 -10.43
C LEU A 371 -10.59 -1.88 -11.59
N VAL A 372 -11.37 -2.95 -11.74
CA VAL A 372 -11.28 -3.88 -12.88
C VAL A 372 -11.55 -3.14 -14.19
N ARG A 373 -12.64 -2.36 -14.27
CA ARG A 373 -12.95 -1.55 -15.46
C ARG A 373 -11.86 -0.53 -15.78
N ALA A 374 -11.37 0.20 -14.79
CA ALA A 374 -10.32 1.20 -15.00
C ALA A 374 -9.01 0.55 -15.48
N THR A 375 -8.72 -0.67 -15.05
CA THR A 375 -7.57 -1.44 -15.54
C THR A 375 -7.77 -1.87 -16.99
N ALA A 376 -8.96 -2.37 -17.34
CA ALA A 376 -9.28 -2.73 -18.72
C ALA A 376 -9.27 -1.53 -19.67
N GLU A 377 -9.80 -0.37 -19.26
CA GLU A 377 -9.80 0.86 -20.07
C GLU A 377 -8.40 1.45 -20.27
N ALA A 378 -7.49 1.24 -19.32
CA ALA A 378 -6.10 1.69 -19.42
C ALA A 378 -5.22 0.77 -20.27
N HIS A 379 -5.69 -0.43 -20.62
CA HIS A 379 -4.93 -1.39 -21.41
C HIS A 379 -4.90 -1.01 -22.89
N THR A 380 -3.75 -0.56 -23.36
CA THR A 380 -3.53 -0.14 -24.75
C THR A 380 -2.65 -1.11 -25.54
N GLY A 381 -2.28 -2.24 -24.94
CA GLY A 381 -1.40 -3.24 -25.56
C GLY A 381 -2.08 -4.00 -26.71
N PRO A 382 -1.31 -4.53 -27.67
CA PRO A 382 -1.85 -5.34 -28.76
C PRO A 382 -2.29 -6.75 -28.30
N ALA A 383 -1.74 -7.24 -27.19
CA ALA A 383 -2.11 -8.51 -26.57
C ALA A 383 -3.40 -8.38 -25.75
N PRO A 384 -4.16 -9.47 -25.56
CA PRO A 384 -5.31 -9.45 -24.66
C PRO A 384 -4.90 -9.08 -23.23
N LEU A 385 -5.78 -8.38 -22.52
CA LEU A 385 -5.67 -8.17 -21.08
C LEU A 385 -5.92 -9.50 -20.38
N ARG A 386 -4.92 -10.03 -19.67
CA ARG A 386 -5.04 -11.31 -18.95
C ARG A 386 -5.42 -11.05 -17.50
N VAL A 387 -6.60 -11.51 -17.11
CA VAL A 387 -7.16 -11.33 -15.76
C VAL A 387 -7.29 -12.68 -15.08
N LEU A 388 -6.65 -12.86 -13.93
CA LEU A 388 -6.81 -14.04 -13.08
C LEU A 388 -7.70 -13.69 -11.89
N GLU A 389 -8.80 -14.41 -11.70
CA GLU A 389 -9.64 -14.34 -10.49
C GLU A 389 -9.48 -15.65 -9.70
N LEU A 390 -8.89 -15.56 -8.50
CA LEU A 390 -8.77 -16.67 -7.57
C LEU A 390 -9.93 -16.63 -6.57
N ASP A 391 -10.55 -17.80 -6.39
CA ASP A 391 -11.75 -18.01 -5.57
C ASP A 391 -13.05 -17.38 -6.14
N PRO A 392 -13.42 -17.68 -7.41
CA PRO A 392 -14.67 -17.19 -7.97
C PRO A 392 -15.88 -17.88 -7.33
N GLU A 393 -16.69 -17.13 -6.56
CA GLU A 393 -18.02 -17.60 -6.16
C GLU A 393 -18.97 -17.57 -7.38
N GLY A 394 -19.01 -18.68 -8.13
CA GLY A 394 -19.95 -18.89 -9.23
C GLY A 394 -19.51 -18.29 -10.57
N ALA A 395 -20.35 -18.45 -11.60
CA ALA A 395 -20.02 -18.05 -12.97
C ALA A 395 -20.21 -16.54 -13.26
N ASP A 396 -21.04 -15.85 -12.47
CA ASP A 396 -21.36 -14.42 -12.65
C ASP A 396 -20.70 -13.56 -11.56
N THR A 397 -19.37 -13.53 -11.57
CA THR A 397 -18.59 -12.78 -10.58
C THR A 397 -18.63 -11.28 -10.84
N THR A 398 -18.25 -10.49 -9.84
CA THR A 398 -18.07 -9.04 -10.00
C THR A 398 -17.04 -8.71 -11.07
N VAL A 399 -15.98 -9.52 -11.20
CA VAL A 399 -14.95 -9.37 -12.23
C VAL A 399 -15.53 -9.67 -13.61
N SER A 400 -16.21 -10.81 -13.80
CA SER A 400 -16.87 -11.16 -15.06
C SER A 400 -17.85 -10.08 -15.53
N ARG A 401 -18.70 -9.55 -14.63
CA ARG A 401 -19.63 -8.44 -14.95
C ARG A 401 -18.90 -7.15 -15.30
N ALA A 402 -17.82 -6.83 -14.59
CA ALA A 402 -17.03 -5.64 -14.86
C ALA A 402 -16.37 -5.69 -16.25
N LEU A 403 -15.86 -6.86 -16.65
CA LEU A 403 -15.25 -7.08 -17.97
C LEU A 403 -16.30 -7.09 -19.09
N ALA A 404 -17.53 -7.55 -18.82
CA ALA A 404 -18.61 -7.62 -19.82
C ALA A 404 -19.33 -6.27 -20.07
N ALA A 405 -19.24 -5.30 -19.16
CA ALA A 405 -20.11 -4.11 -19.14
C ALA A 405 -19.88 -3.07 -20.28
N ARG A 406 -18.88 -3.26 -21.17
CA ARG A 406 -18.61 -2.38 -22.33
C ARG A 406 -17.95 -3.17 -23.48
N PRO A 407 -18.12 -2.79 -24.75
CA PRO A 407 -17.44 -3.46 -25.84
C PRO A 407 -15.95 -3.04 -25.92
N ARG A 408 -15.06 -3.98 -25.54
CA ARG A 408 -13.58 -4.09 -25.72
C ARG A 408 -12.68 -3.39 -24.67
N PRO A 409 -11.58 -4.04 -24.22
CA PRO A 409 -10.55 -4.80 -24.97
C PRO A 409 -10.77 -6.33 -25.07
N ASN A 410 -9.96 -7.00 -25.89
CA ASN A 410 -9.77 -8.46 -25.85
C ASN A 410 -9.27 -8.81 -24.44
N ALA A 411 -10.14 -9.27 -23.54
CA ALA A 411 -9.76 -9.63 -22.17
C ALA A 411 -9.98 -11.14 -21.97
N GLU A 412 -8.94 -11.81 -21.50
CA GLU A 412 -8.98 -13.23 -21.16
C GLU A 412 -9.19 -13.35 -19.65
N HIS A 413 -10.36 -13.87 -19.26
CA HIS A 413 -10.68 -14.12 -17.86
C HIS A 413 -10.34 -15.56 -17.50
N HIS A 414 -9.43 -15.74 -16.54
CA HIS A 414 -8.96 -17.03 -16.07
C HIS A 414 -9.43 -17.28 -14.63
N PRO A 415 -10.13 -18.40 -14.34
CA PRO A 415 -10.50 -18.79 -12.99
C PRO A 415 -9.37 -19.55 -12.25
N SER A 416 -8.28 -19.87 -12.96
CA SER A 416 -7.14 -20.63 -12.42
C SER A 416 -5.85 -20.26 -13.15
N PRO A 417 -4.68 -20.35 -12.48
CA PRO A 417 -3.40 -20.12 -13.13
C PRO A 417 -3.15 -21.14 -14.26
N ASP A 418 -2.67 -20.66 -15.41
CA ASP A 418 -2.29 -21.49 -16.56
C ASP A 418 -0.77 -21.54 -16.78
N GLY A 419 0.00 -21.05 -15.81
CA GLY A 419 1.46 -20.96 -15.85
C GLY A 419 1.99 -19.68 -16.51
N GLY A 420 1.11 -18.85 -17.11
CA GLY A 420 1.49 -17.53 -17.60
C GLY A 420 1.46 -16.43 -16.55
N ARG A 421 1.82 -15.21 -16.96
CA ARG A 421 1.70 -13.98 -16.16
C ARG A 421 0.45 -13.18 -16.53
N TYR A 422 -0.08 -12.45 -15.57
CA TYR A 422 -1.35 -11.73 -15.65
C TYR A 422 -1.16 -10.22 -15.48
N ASP A 423 -1.93 -9.44 -16.23
CA ASP A 423 -1.96 -7.98 -16.08
C ASP A 423 -2.74 -7.57 -14.83
N LEU A 424 -3.72 -8.40 -14.43
CA LEU A 424 -4.55 -8.20 -13.25
C LEU A 424 -4.76 -9.53 -12.52
N VAL A 425 -4.46 -9.57 -11.23
CA VAL A 425 -4.83 -10.67 -10.33
C VAL A 425 -5.84 -10.16 -9.31
N VAL A 426 -6.95 -10.86 -9.16
CA VAL A 426 -7.99 -10.61 -8.15
C VAL A 426 -8.05 -11.82 -7.23
N ALA A 427 -7.99 -11.61 -5.91
CA ALA A 427 -7.99 -12.72 -4.96
C ALA A 427 -8.62 -12.32 -3.62
N ALA A 428 -9.08 -13.31 -2.86
CA ALA A 428 -9.35 -13.20 -1.43
C ALA A 428 -8.21 -13.86 -0.64
N ALA A 429 -7.72 -13.18 0.40
CA ALA A 429 -6.62 -13.67 1.22
C ALA A 429 -7.06 -14.87 2.08
N THR A 430 -6.30 -15.96 1.98
CA THR A 430 -6.53 -17.19 2.76
C THR A 430 -5.34 -17.59 3.64
N ARG A 431 -4.21 -16.91 3.47
CA ARG A 431 -2.95 -17.16 4.18
C ARG A 431 -2.43 -15.90 4.86
N PRO A 432 -1.40 -16.01 5.73
CA PRO A 432 -0.72 -14.85 6.28
C PRO A 432 -0.16 -13.92 5.19
N PRO A 433 -0.02 -12.60 5.47
CA PRO A 433 0.35 -11.60 4.47
C PRO A 433 1.60 -11.93 3.66
N GLN A 434 2.65 -12.42 4.33
CA GLN A 434 3.93 -12.72 3.69
C GLN A 434 3.81 -13.90 2.72
N GLU A 435 3.14 -14.96 3.13
CA GLU A 435 2.93 -16.16 2.30
C GLU A 435 1.98 -15.89 1.13
N GLU A 436 0.91 -15.13 1.37
CA GLU A 436 -0.06 -14.75 0.35
C GLU A 436 0.60 -13.83 -0.69
N SER A 437 1.32 -12.79 -0.25
CA SER A 437 2.00 -11.85 -1.17
C SER A 437 3.09 -12.55 -1.99
N ALA A 438 3.88 -13.43 -1.36
CA ALA A 438 4.92 -14.20 -2.04
C ALA A 438 4.36 -15.18 -3.08
N ALA A 439 3.11 -15.62 -2.93
CA ALA A 439 2.45 -16.50 -3.89
C ALA A 439 1.76 -15.74 -5.04
N LEU A 440 1.16 -14.59 -4.75
CA LEU A 440 0.35 -13.85 -5.73
C LEU A 440 1.18 -12.92 -6.61
N VAL A 441 2.17 -12.20 -6.05
CA VAL A 441 2.95 -11.22 -6.81
C VAL A 441 3.73 -11.82 -7.98
N PRO A 442 4.34 -13.03 -7.88
CA PRO A 442 5.01 -13.66 -9.03
C PRO A 442 4.10 -13.98 -10.22
N LEU A 443 2.78 -14.02 -10.02
CA LEU A 443 1.80 -14.24 -11.10
C LEU A 443 1.61 -12.98 -11.97
N LEU A 444 2.06 -11.81 -11.51
CA LEU A 444 1.88 -10.56 -12.23
C LEU A 444 2.92 -10.38 -13.35
N ALA A 445 2.47 -9.84 -14.48
CA ALA A 445 3.34 -9.24 -15.48
C ALA A 445 3.97 -7.94 -14.93
N PRO A 446 5.13 -7.49 -15.46
CA PRO A 446 5.68 -6.16 -15.11
C PRO A 446 4.64 -5.05 -15.33
N GLY A 447 4.50 -4.15 -14.36
CA GLY A 447 3.43 -3.13 -14.37
C GLY A 447 2.01 -3.65 -14.01
N GLY A 448 1.84 -4.95 -13.78
CA GLY A 448 0.57 -5.59 -13.44
C GLY A 448 0.02 -5.16 -12.08
N ARG A 449 -1.26 -5.43 -11.86
CA ARG A 449 -2.00 -5.02 -10.65
C ARG A 449 -2.55 -6.21 -9.86
N LEU A 450 -2.49 -6.11 -8.54
CA LEU A 450 -3.14 -7.04 -7.62
C LEU A 450 -4.29 -6.33 -6.90
N LEU A 451 -5.47 -6.93 -6.92
CA LEU A 451 -6.64 -6.55 -6.15
C LEU A 451 -6.92 -7.65 -5.12
N LEU A 452 -6.53 -7.41 -3.87
CA LEU A 452 -6.59 -8.41 -2.81
C LEU A 452 -7.62 -8.00 -1.75
N LEU A 453 -8.68 -8.79 -1.61
CA LEU A 453 -9.61 -8.66 -0.48
C LEU A 453 -9.04 -9.42 0.71
N ALA A 454 -8.78 -8.73 1.82
CA ALA A 454 -8.20 -9.37 3.00
C ALA A 454 -8.88 -8.96 4.30
N PRO A 455 -9.02 -9.91 5.25
CA PRO A 455 -9.49 -9.62 6.59
C PRO A 455 -8.43 -8.83 7.36
N THR A 456 -8.84 -7.69 7.90
CA THR A 456 -8.00 -6.84 8.76
C THR A 456 -8.35 -6.92 10.24
N ALA A 457 -9.52 -7.48 10.56
CA ALA A 457 -9.93 -7.77 11.94
C ALA A 457 -10.45 -9.21 12.06
N GLU A 458 -10.31 -9.78 13.25
CA GLU A 458 -10.82 -11.13 13.56
C GLU A 458 -12.33 -11.22 13.29
N GLN A 459 -12.78 -12.33 12.71
CA GLN A 459 -14.16 -12.59 12.33
C GLN A 459 -14.69 -13.75 13.19
N LEU A 460 -15.19 -13.44 14.39
CA LEU A 460 -15.54 -14.46 15.38
C LEU A 460 -16.72 -15.33 14.94
N ASP A 461 -17.61 -14.83 14.08
CA ASP A 461 -18.72 -15.61 13.52
C ASP A 461 -18.25 -16.86 12.75
N LEU A 462 -17.04 -16.84 12.19
CA LEU A 462 -16.39 -18.02 11.59
C LEU A 462 -16.05 -19.12 12.60
N LEU A 463 -16.12 -18.88 13.91
CA LEU A 463 -16.02 -19.93 14.94
C LEU A 463 -17.24 -20.85 14.92
N ILE A 464 -18.38 -20.34 14.42
CA ILE A 464 -19.64 -21.05 14.30
C ILE A 464 -19.76 -21.68 12.90
N THR A 465 -19.65 -20.87 11.85
CA THR A 465 -19.95 -21.29 10.45
C THR A 465 -18.72 -21.67 9.64
N GLY A 466 -17.52 -21.30 10.11
CA GLY A 466 -16.27 -21.54 9.38
C GLY A 466 -15.71 -22.95 9.56
N PRO A 467 -14.63 -23.26 8.82
CA PRO A 467 -13.88 -24.51 8.98
C PRO A 467 -13.20 -24.60 10.35
N ALA A 468 -12.90 -25.84 10.78
CA ALA A 468 -12.24 -26.11 12.05
C ALA A 468 -10.81 -25.50 12.12
N ARG A 469 -10.10 -25.48 10.98
CA ARG A 469 -8.81 -24.79 10.83
C ARG A 469 -9.01 -23.41 10.22
N PRO A 470 -8.30 -22.37 10.70
CA PRO A 470 -8.44 -21.02 10.16
C PRO A 470 -8.01 -21.00 8.69
N GLN A 471 -8.93 -20.58 7.83
CA GLN A 471 -8.64 -20.25 6.43
C GLN A 471 -8.42 -18.74 6.25
N HIS A 472 -8.60 -17.94 7.29
CA HIS A 472 -8.57 -16.47 7.22
C HIS A 472 -7.70 -15.97 8.37
N CYS A 473 -6.47 -15.55 8.06
CA CYS A 473 -5.58 -14.93 9.05
C CYS A 473 -5.80 -13.42 9.04
N ALA A 474 -6.73 -12.94 9.86
CA ALA A 474 -6.88 -11.51 10.07
C ALA A 474 -5.53 -10.92 10.54
N ARG A 475 -5.10 -9.84 9.88
CA ARG A 475 -3.88 -9.10 10.22
C ARG A 475 -4.09 -7.61 10.05
N PRO A 476 -3.44 -6.78 10.88
CA PRO A 476 -3.48 -5.34 10.71
C PRO A 476 -3.12 -4.92 9.29
N GLU A 477 -3.72 -3.83 8.85
CA GLU A 477 -3.58 -3.28 7.52
C GLU A 477 -2.11 -2.99 7.16
N GLU A 478 -1.34 -2.56 8.15
CA GLU A 478 0.10 -2.27 8.05
C GLU A 478 0.90 -3.50 7.66
N GLN A 479 0.51 -4.68 8.16
CA GLN A 479 1.22 -5.92 7.84
C GLN A 479 0.97 -6.36 6.39
N TRP A 480 -0.25 -6.17 5.90
CA TRP A 480 -0.58 -6.40 4.49
C TRP A 480 0.19 -5.46 3.57
N ARG A 481 0.19 -4.16 3.89
CA ARG A 481 0.99 -3.17 3.16
C ARG A 481 2.47 -3.53 3.14
N ALA A 482 3.06 -3.80 4.31
CA ALA A 482 4.47 -4.14 4.43
C ALA A 482 4.83 -5.42 3.64
N ALA A 483 3.98 -6.45 3.68
CA ALA A 483 4.21 -7.69 2.95
C ALA A 483 4.14 -7.49 1.43
N LEU A 484 3.16 -6.73 0.93
CA LEU A 484 3.02 -6.42 -0.49
C LEU A 484 4.19 -5.56 -0.99
N THR A 485 4.62 -4.56 -0.20
CA THR A 485 5.79 -3.76 -0.52
C THR A 485 7.07 -4.60 -0.54
N ALA A 486 7.27 -5.47 0.45
CA ALA A 486 8.40 -6.40 0.49
C ALA A 486 8.40 -7.39 -0.69
N ALA A 487 7.22 -7.76 -1.20
CA ALA A 487 7.06 -8.64 -2.36
C ALA A 487 7.29 -7.94 -3.71
N GLY A 488 7.56 -6.63 -3.74
CA GLY A 488 7.85 -5.88 -4.95
C GLY A 488 6.71 -4.99 -5.46
N CYS A 489 5.73 -4.68 -4.62
CA CYS A 489 4.69 -3.70 -4.94
C CYS A 489 4.96 -2.35 -4.25
N PRO A 490 5.66 -1.39 -4.90
CA PRO A 490 6.01 -0.10 -4.27
C PRO A 490 4.78 0.77 -3.98
N THR A 491 3.70 0.58 -4.74
CA THR A 491 2.44 1.30 -4.55
C THR A 491 1.36 0.34 -4.09
N VAL A 492 0.87 0.54 -2.86
CA VAL A 492 -0.22 -0.21 -2.25
C VAL A 492 -1.24 0.79 -1.72
N LEU A 493 -2.44 0.78 -2.29
CA LEU A 493 -3.59 1.55 -1.80
C LEU A 493 -4.52 0.63 -1.02
N THR A 494 -5.24 1.18 -0.05
CA THR A 494 -6.20 0.44 0.76
C THR A 494 -7.57 1.11 0.69
N LEU A 495 -8.60 0.29 0.45
CA LEU A 495 -9.98 0.72 0.26
C LEU A 495 -10.92 -0.06 1.21
N PRO A 496 -11.91 0.59 1.83
CA PRO A 496 -12.10 2.04 1.85
C PRO A 496 -10.93 2.76 2.54
N GLU A 497 -10.86 4.08 2.42
CA GLU A 497 -9.89 4.91 3.13
C GLU A 497 -10.09 4.88 4.66
N ASP A 498 -9.12 5.41 5.40
CA ASP A 498 -9.22 5.49 6.86
C ASP A 498 -10.35 6.41 7.30
N GLY A 499 -11.02 6.02 8.39
CA GLY A 499 -12.19 6.72 8.91
C GLY A 499 -13.52 6.39 8.20
N HIS A 500 -13.50 5.67 7.08
CA HIS A 500 -14.73 5.25 6.41
C HIS A 500 -15.44 4.12 7.20
N PRO A 501 -16.78 4.18 7.44
CA PRO A 501 -17.50 3.19 8.24
C PRO A 501 -17.32 1.74 7.77
N MET A 502 -17.27 1.52 6.45
CA MET A 502 -17.06 0.18 5.87
C MET A 502 -15.71 -0.44 6.26
N GLY A 503 -14.70 0.36 6.62
CA GLY A 503 -13.41 -0.14 7.08
C GLY A 503 -13.50 -0.86 8.43
N LEU A 504 -14.50 -0.49 9.25
CA LEU A 504 -14.74 -1.09 10.58
C LEU A 504 -15.32 -2.51 10.50
N LEU A 505 -15.78 -2.95 9.33
CA LEU A 505 -16.25 -4.33 9.11
C LEU A 505 -15.09 -5.34 9.12
N GLY A 506 -13.84 -4.88 9.17
CA GLY A 506 -12.67 -5.75 9.29
C GLY A 506 -12.29 -6.44 7.99
N GLN A 507 -12.67 -5.86 6.86
CA GLN A 507 -12.33 -6.30 5.51
C GLN A 507 -11.86 -5.08 4.72
N ARG A 508 -10.75 -5.22 4.01
CA ARG A 508 -10.21 -4.17 3.13
C ARG A 508 -9.88 -4.76 1.76
N LEU A 509 -9.99 -3.92 0.74
CA LEU A 509 -9.46 -4.18 -0.59
C LEU A 509 -8.12 -3.47 -0.73
N PHE A 510 -7.06 -4.24 -0.94
CA PHE A 510 -5.73 -3.73 -1.26
C PHE A 510 -5.58 -3.68 -2.78
N ALA A 511 -5.24 -2.51 -3.32
CA ALA A 511 -4.93 -2.34 -4.73
C ALA A 511 -3.43 -2.04 -4.85
N ALA A 512 -2.67 -3.00 -5.35
CA ALA A 512 -1.22 -2.95 -5.45
C ALA A 512 -0.75 -3.03 -6.90
N ARG A 513 0.44 -2.49 -7.19
CA ARG A 513 1.07 -2.54 -8.52
C ARG A 513 2.51 -3.03 -8.38
N VAL A 514 2.94 -3.93 -9.27
CA VAL A 514 4.35 -4.31 -9.44
C VAL A 514 5.03 -3.38 -10.45
N ASP A 515 6.33 -3.12 -10.29
CA ASP A 515 7.12 -2.32 -11.24
C ASP A 515 7.41 -3.03 -12.57
#